data_AF-A0A2W7FZH7-F1
#
_entry.id   AF-A0A2W7FZH7-F1
#
_cell.length_a   1.000
_cell.length_b   1.000
_cell.length_c   1.000
_cell.angle_alpha   90.00
_cell.angle_beta   90.00
_cell.angle_gamma   90.00
#
_symmetry.space_group_name_H-M   'P 1'
#
loop_
_entity.id
_entity.type
_entity.pdbx_description
1 polymer ?
#
loop_
_entity_poly.entity_id
_entity_poly.type
_entity_poly.pdbx_seq_one_letter_code
_entity_poly.pdbx_strand_id
1 'polypeptide(L)'
;MISNYNTKRNEDMLLRVAYEGQSFCSCIAKTHKHITEKFDENVAYIYLSKEVNDYYGFLKIVDYIINLKRRNYQIDIESFSALPFLSKEEVLRAFITRMVFFDAKLYSAKKKDKDEEKDKIKLSLFLEDENYKDFVKKLLIISKNVSGARNLQITPPNIATSEWISNYIEKDFANIKDLSIKVLNKEEITKLGMGLLLAVNSGSSYEPRVVVIEYNGNKRSKEKTVYVGKGITFDTGGYNTKGYHMEGMKFDMSGSAIVAYAVKAIAQLKIKANVAAVMMLTDNAIDTHGTVPESVVISMSGKSVEITDTDAEGRLVLADGIYYASKILKASLIVDVATLTGAMIRALGKTFSGIYATKDERWEAFKNAADIAHEKVWRLPMHKDFNKTNKASLVADLCNYNSAAKADSNSAAMFLNEFTNNVDFIHCDIAGTSDGNGMGFGVLVSTLVELVNKK
;
A
#
# COMPACT_ATOMS: atom_id res chain seq x y z
N MET A 1 -19.84 7.54 -4.86
CA MET A 1 -19.03 7.03 -6.01
C MET A 1 -18.43 8.24 -6.68
N ILE A 2 -17.30 8.16 -7.40
CA ILE A 2 -17.07 9.14 -8.46
C ILE A 2 -18.19 8.87 -9.47
N SER A 3 -19.27 9.63 -9.34
CA SER A 3 -20.52 9.56 -10.10
C SER A 3 -20.40 10.31 -11.43
N ASN A 4 -19.17 10.61 -11.84
CA ASN A 4 -18.92 11.75 -12.70
C ASN A 4 -18.16 11.37 -13.97
N TYR A 5 -17.96 10.08 -14.29
CA TYR A 5 -17.59 9.69 -15.65
C TYR A 5 -18.85 9.72 -16.52
N ASN A 6 -18.88 10.61 -17.51
CA ASN A 6 -20.02 10.81 -18.37
C ASN A 6 -19.61 10.60 -19.83
N THR A 7 -20.45 9.91 -20.58
CA THR A 7 -20.34 9.80 -22.06
C THR A 7 -21.03 10.96 -22.77
N LYS A 8 -21.57 11.91 -22.00
CA LYS A 8 -22.21 13.14 -22.49
C LYS A 8 -21.70 14.35 -21.73
N ARG A 9 -21.59 15.47 -22.44
CA ARG A 9 -21.25 16.77 -21.85
C ARG A 9 -22.33 17.20 -20.85
N ASN A 10 -21.92 17.75 -19.71
CA ASN A 10 -22.82 18.34 -18.71
C ASN A 10 -22.78 19.89 -18.81
N GLU A 11 -23.42 20.57 -17.85
CA GLU A 11 -23.49 22.04 -17.84
C GLU A 11 -22.22 22.71 -17.31
N ASP A 12 -21.31 21.96 -16.68
CA ASP A 12 -20.04 22.49 -16.18
C ASP A 12 -19.14 22.88 -17.36
N MET A 13 -18.20 23.80 -17.10
CA MET A 13 -17.26 24.24 -18.11
C MET A 13 -16.31 23.10 -18.49
N LEU A 14 -16.16 22.86 -19.79
CA LEU A 14 -15.33 21.78 -20.30
C LEU A 14 -13.86 22.20 -20.27
N LEU A 15 -13.05 21.59 -19.41
CA LEU A 15 -11.62 21.86 -19.32
C LEU A 15 -10.85 20.97 -20.31
N ARG A 16 -10.16 21.62 -21.25
CA ARG A 16 -9.34 21.03 -22.30
C ARG A 16 -7.87 21.39 -22.09
N VAL A 17 -6.96 20.62 -22.68
CA VAL A 17 -5.52 20.94 -22.67
C VAL A 17 -5.14 21.74 -23.92
N ALA A 18 -4.29 22.75 -23.73
CA ALA A 18 -3.57 23.42 -24.80
C ALA A 18 -2.07 23.14 -24.58
N TYR A 19 -1.53 22.18 -25.33
CA TYR A 19 -0.14 21.75 -25.16
C TYR A 19 0.81 22.49 -26.12
N GLU A 20 1.93 22.96 -25.61
CA GLU A 20 2.96 23.62 -26.40
C GLU A 20 3.43 22.75 -27.58
N GLY A 21 3.42 23.33 -28.79
CA GLY A 21 3.78 22.63 -30.02
C GLY A 21 2.61 21.92 -30.72
N GLN A 22 1.42 21.88 -30.13
CA GLN A 22 0.20 21.40 -30.78
C GLN A 22 -0.69 22.57 -31.24
N SER A 23 -1.59 22.30 -32.19
CA SER A 23 -2.59 23.27 -32.62
C SER A 23 -3.68 23.39 -31.54
N PHE A 24 -3.99 24.62 -31.15
CA PHE A 24 -5.09 24.95 -30.24
C PHE A 24 -5.65 26.33 -30.62
N CYS A 25 -6.81 26.67 -30.05
CA CYS A 25 -7.55 27.88 -30.40
C CYS A 25 -6.72 29.17 -30.20
N SER A 26 -6.99 30.19 -31.02
CA SER A 26 -6.39 31.52 -30.86
C SER A 26 -6.82 32.15 -29.53
N CYS A 27 -5.98 33.04 -29.00
CA CYS A 27 -6.20 33.80 -27.76
C CYS A 27 -6.18 32.98 -26.44
N ILE A 28 -5.29 32.00 -26.33
CA ILE A 28 -4.98 31.30 -25.07
C ILE A 28 -3.67 31.86 -24.49
N ALA A 29 -3.66 32.15 -23.18
CA ALA A 29 -2.46 32.63 -22.51
C ALA A 29 -1.43 31.50 -22.40
N LYS A 30 -0.22 31.73 -22.93
CA LYS A 30 0.85 30.72 -23.03
C LYS A 30 1.75 30.68 -21.79
N THR A 31 1.15 30.80 -20.61
CA THR A 31 1.85 30.69 -19.32
C THR A 31 1.58 29.31 -18.75
N HIS A 32 2.63 28.57 -18.36
CA HIS A 32 2.49 27.20 -17.85
C HIS A 32 1.44 27.12 -16.72
N LYS A 33 0.52 26.14 -16.78
CA LYS A 33 -0.63 25.92 -15.87
C LYS A 33 -1.69 27.01 -15.84
N HIS A 34 -1.58 28.04 -16.70
CA HIS A 34 -2.60 29.07 -16.77
C HIS A 34 -3.87 28.53 -17.43
N ILE A 35 -5.02 28.88 -16.87
CA ILE A 35 -6.33 28.53 -17.43
C ILE A 35 -6.95 29.76 -18.08
N THR A 36 -7.20 29.67 -19.39
CA THR A 36 -7.98 30.66 -20.14
C THR A 36 -9.41 30.17 -20.30
N GLU A 37 -10.37 30.95 -19.80
CA GLU A 37 -11.80 30.63 -19.85
C GLU A 37 -12.49 31.36 -21.01
N LYS A 38 -13.24 30.61 -21.83
CA LYS A 38 -14.09 31.12 -22.91
C LYS A 38 -15.55 30.88 -22.54
N PHE A 39 -16.18 31.91 -21.98
CA PHE A 39 -17.53 31.80 -21.39
C PHE A 39 -18.62 31.58 -22.43
N ASP A 40 -18.46 32.15 -23.62
CA ASP A 40 -19.32 31.99 -24.79
C ASP A 40 -19.39 30.54 -25.29
N GLU A 41 -18.28 29.81 -25.22
CA GLU A 41 -18.20 28.39 -25.60
C GLU A 41 -18.49 27.43 -24.42
N ASN A 42 -18.53 27.96 -23.19
CA ASN A 42 -18.50 27.20 -21.93
C ASN A 42 -17.32 26.20 -21.89
N VAL A 43 -16.13 26.64 -22.34
CA VAL A 43 -14.89 25.86 -22.41
C VAL A 43 -13.77 26.61 -21.68
N ALA A 44 -12.86 25.87 -21.05
CA ALA A 44 -11.61 26.38 -20.51
C ALA A 44 -10.43 25.60 -21.10
N TYR A 45 -9.28 26.27 -21.25
CA TYR A 45 -8.04 25.65 -21.70
C TYR A 45 -6.97 25.83 -20.64
N ILE A 46 -6.39 24.73 -20.15
CA ILE A 46 -5.15 24.78 -19.38
C ILE A 46 -3.96 24.70 -20.34
N TYR A 47 -3.09 25.72 -20.31
CA TYR A 47 -1.86 25.71 -21.10
C TYR A 47 -0.77 24.92 -20.40
N LEU A 48 -0.20 23.94 -21.10
CA LEU A 48 0.91 23.13 -20.62
C LEU A 48 2.13 23.31 -21.53
N SER A 49 3.28 23.55 -20.91
CA SER A 49 4.57 23.65 -21.62
C SER A 49 5.12 22.26 -21.93
N LYS A 50 6.08 22.20 -22.87
CA LYS A 50 6.79 20.97 -23.26
C LYS A 50 7.60 20.31 -22.13
N GLU A 51 7.73 20.97 -20.99
CA GLU A 51 8.34 20.41 -19.77
C GLU A 51 7.51 19.27 -19.17
N VAL A 52 6.20 19.24 -19.44
CA VAL A 52 5.35 18.09 -19.10
C VAL A 52 5.47 17.09 -20.25
N ASN A 53 6.27 16.05 -20.06
CA ASN A 53 6.63 15.10 -21.12
C ASN A 53 6.54 13.62 -20.69
N ASP A 54 6.09 13.35 -19.47
CA ASP A 54 5.90 12.01 -18.95
C ASP A 54 4.64 11.91 -18.07
N TYR A 55 4.29 10.68 -17.69
CA TYR A 55 3.13 10.40 -16.84
C TYR A 55 3.21 11.10 -15.47
N TYR A 56 4.40 11.16 -14.87
CA TYR A 56 4.57 11.69 -13.51
C TYR A 56 4.50 13.23 -13.46
N GLY A 57 5.00 13.90 -14.49
CA GLY A 57 4.79 15.33 -14.72
C GLY A 57 3.31 15.62 -14.92
N PHE A 58 2.62 14.78 -15.70
CA PHE A 58 1.17 14.90 -15.87
C PHE A 58 0.38 14.71 -14.56
N LEU A 59 0.77 13.77 -13.69
CA LEU A 59 0.15 13.63 -12.36
C LEU A 59 0.22 14.93 -11.53
N LYS A 60 1.32 15.68 -11.62
CA LYS A 60 1.45 16.99 -10.95
C LYS A 60 0.47 18.03 -11.51
N ILE A 61 0.14 17.93 -12.81
CA ILE A 61 -0.88 18.77 -13.43
C ILE A 61 -2.27 18.38 -12.94
N VAL A 62 -2.56 17.08 -12.85
CA VAL A 62 -3.83 16.60 -12.29
C VAL A 62 -4.01 17.04 -10.83
N ASP A 63 -2.98 16.90 -10.00
CA ASP A 63 -2.98 17.39 -8.62
C ASP A 63 -3.23 18.91 -8.58
N TYR A 64 -2.60 19.68 -9.47
CA TYR A 64 -2.84 21.12 -9.58
C TYR A 64 -4.30 21.43 -9.95
N ILE A 65 -4.86 20.76 -10.96
CA ILE A 65 -6.24 20.96 -11.41
C ILE A 65 -7.24 20.68 -10.28
N ILE A 66 -7.03 19.59 -9.53
CA ILE A 66 -7.89 19.22 -8.39
C ILE A 66 -7.83 20.28 -7.28
N ASN A 67 -6.65 20.87 -7.04
CA ASN A 67 -6.46 21.84 -5.96
C ASN A 67 -6.81 23.29 -6.33
N LEU A 68 -7.10 23.60 -7.60
CA LEU A 68 -7.40 24.96 -8.05
C LEU A 68 -8.55 25.63 -7.32
N LYS A 69 -9.53 24.85 -6.84
CA LYS A 69 -10.74 25.32 -6.13
C LYS A 69 -11.34 26.61 -6.72
N ARG A 70 -11.36 26.72 -8.07
CA ARG A 70 -11.90 27.87 -8.80
C ARG A 70 -13.38 27.72 -9.16
N ARG A 71 -13.73 26.61 -9.84
CA ARG A 71 -15.10 26.27 -10.22
C ARG A 71 -15.23 24.80 -10.60
N ASN A 72 -16.45 24.33 -10.77
CA ASN A 72 -16.70 23.00 -11.31
C ASN A 72 -16.21 22.93 -12.76
N TYR A 73 -15.44 21.89 -13.07
CA TYR A 73 -15.04 21.59 -14.43
C TYR A 73 -15.46 20.16 -14.78
N GLN A 74 -15.86 19.99 -16.03
CA GLN A 74 -15.88 18.69 -16.68
C GLN A 74 -14.58 18.54 -17.47
N ILE A 75 -13.78 17.52 -17.16
CA ILE A 75 -12.48 17.28 -17.77
C ILE A 75 -12.68 16.54 -19.09
N ASP A 76 -12.21 17.13 -20.19
CA ASP A 76 -12.22 16.52 -21.52
C ASP A 76 -11.09 15.49 -21.65
N ILE A 77 -11.38 14.22 -21.37
CA ILE A 77 -10.38 13.14 -21.41
C ILE A 77 -9.79 12.99 -22.81
N GLU A 78 -10.58 13.19 -23.87
CA GLU A 78 -10.09 13.09 -25.24
C GLU A 78 -9.02 14.15 -25.51
N SER A 79 -9.27 15.39 -25.08
CA SER A 79 -8.28 16.46 -25.20
C SER A 79 -6.98 16.14 -24.45
N PHE A 80 -7.05 15.69 -23.20
CA PHE A 80 -5.83 15.34 -22.44
C PHE A 80 -5.11 14.10 -23.01
N SER A 81 -5.83 13.21 -23.70
CA SER A 81 -5.25 12.04 -24.38
C SER A 81 -4.55 12.40 -25.69
N ALA A 82 -4.64 13.65 -26.16
CA ALA A 82 -3.88 14.14 -27.29
C ALA A 82 -2.42 14.47 -26.92
N LEU A 83 -2.05 14.46 -25.63
CA LEU A 83 -0.67 14.58 -25.20
C LEU A 83 0.16 13.39 -25.74
N PRO A 84 1.29 13.62 -26.41
CA PRO A 84 1.95 12.61 -27.24
C PRO A 84 2.56 11.44 -26.46
N PHE A 85 2.61 11.52 -25.13
CA PHE A 85 3.21 10.56 -24.21
C PHE A 85 2.17 9.86 -23.31
N LEU A 86 0.86 10.03 -23.57
CA LEU A 86 -0.20 9.43 -22.78
C LEU A 86 -1.22 8.69 -23.64
N SER A 87 -1.68 7.57 -23.11
CA SER A 87 -2.89 6.87 -23.56
C SER A 87 -4.14 7.37 -22.80
N LYS A 88 -5.32 7.06 -23.35
CA LYS A 88 -6.61 7.29 -22.69
C LYS A 88 -6.71 6.62 -21.33
N GLU A 89 -6.20 5.38 -21.22
CA GLU A 89 -6.18 4.64 -19.95
C GLU A 89 -5.32 5.36 -18.90
N GLU A 90 -4.16 5.90 -19.29
CA GLU A 90 -3.29 6.66 -18.40
C GLU A 90 -3.94 7.96 -17.92
N VAL A 91 -4.58 8.71 -18.83
CA VAL A 91 -5.31 9.94 -18.48
C VAL A 91 -6.44 9.64 -17.49
N LEU A 92 -7.27 8.64 -17.79
CA LEU A 92 -8.34 8.19 -16.90
C LEU A 92 -7.79 7.74 -15.54
N ARG A 93 -6.73 6.93 -15.52
CA ARG A 93 -6.08 6.49 -14.29
C ARG A 93 -5.60 7.67 -13.45
N ALA A 94 -4.91 8.63 -14.05
CA ALA A 94 -4.40 9.81 -13.36
C ALA A 94 -5.53 10.60 -12.68
N PHE A 95 -6.56 10.98 -13.44
CA PHE A 95 -7.68 11.74 -12.87
C PHE A 95 -8.47 10.94 -11.83
N ILE A 96 -8.84 9.69 -12.12
CA ILE A 96 -9.66 8.88 -11.21
C ILE A 96 -8.93 8.63 -9.89
N THR A 97 -7.68 8.16 -9.95
CA THR A 97 -6.92 7.83 -8.74
C THR A 97 -6.71 9.07 -7.89
N ARG A 98 -6.33 10.21 -8.48
CA ARG A 98 -6.14 11.47 -7.74
C ARG A 98 -7.43 12.03 -7.19
N MET A 99 -8.52 12.05 -7.96
CA MET A 99 -9.82 12.50 -7.45
C MET A 99 -10.27 11.66 -6.26
N VAL A 100 -10.22 10.31 -6.34
CA VAL A 100 -10.56 9.45 -5.20
C VAL A 100 -9.62 9.69 -4.02
N PHE A 101 -8.33 9.94 -4.29
CA PHE A 101 -7.33 10.18 -3.25
C PHE A 101 -7.62 11.46 -2.46
N PHE A 102 -7.93 12.57 -3.13
CA PHE A 102 -8.25 13.85 -2.48
C PHE A 102 -9.66 13.89 -1.86
N ASP A 103 -10.63 13.19 -2.45
CA ASP A 103 -12.00 13.12 -1.92
C ASP A 103 -12.17 12.13 -0.75
N ALA A 104 -11.13 11.34 -0.45
CA ALA A 104 -11.17 10.32 0.59
C ALA A 104 -11.56 10.91 1.95
N LYS A 105 -12.63 10.37 2.54
CA LYS A 105 -12.99 10.67 3.94
C LYS A 105 -12.14 9.81 4.86
N LEU A 106 -11.03 10.39 5.29
CA LEU A 106 -10.12 9.77 6.24
C LEU A 106 -10.53 10.08 7.69
N TYR A 107 -10.04 9.28 8.64
CA TYR A 107 -10.22 9.50 10.05
C TYR A 107 -9.81 10.93 10.42
N SER A 108 -10.68 11.61 11.16
CA SER A 108 -10.43 12.94 11.70
C SER A 108 -11.22 13.12 12.99
N ALA A 109 -10.52 13.55 14.05
CA ALA A 109 -11.12 13.97 15.31
C ALA A 109 -11.35 15.49 15.39
N LYS A 110 -11.10 16.23 14.29
CA LYS A 110 -11.34 17.67 14.25
C LYS A 110 -12.83 17.96 14.39
N LYS A 111 -13.17 19.02 15.14
CA LYS A 111 -14.54 19.56 15.14
C LYS A 111 -14.88 20.01 13.73
N LYS A 112 -16.03 19.57 13.21
CA LYS A 112 -16.51 19.98 11.89
C LYS A 112 -17.07 21.39 11.99
N ASP A 113 -16.48 22.33 11.27
CA ASP A 113 -17.14 23.61 11.01
C ASP A 113 -18.24 23.38 9.96
N LYS A 114 -19.45 23.87 10.24
CA LYS A 114 -20.64 23.69 9.39
C LYS A 114 -20.48 24.34 8.00
N ASP A 115 -19.51 25.24 7.84
CA ASP A 115 -19.30 25.99 6.59
C ASP A 115 -18.30 25.32 5.63
N GLU A 116 -17.48 24.35 6.06
CA GLU A 116 -16.50 23.67 5.18
C GLU A 116 -17.14 22.75 4.11
N GLU A 117 -18.42 22.37 4.27
CA GLU A 117 -19.11 21.51 3.29
C GLU A 117 -19.76 22.29 2.12
N LYS A 118 -19.91 23.62 2.22
CA LYS A 118 -20.66 24.41 1.23
C LYS A 118 -19.88 24.77 -0.05
N ASP A 119 -18.56 24.78 -0.01
CA ASP A 119 -17.72 25.24 -1.14
C ASP A 119 -16.88 24.12 -1.81
N LYS A 120 -17.35 22.86 -1.74
CA LYS A 120 -16.67 21.76 -2.47
C LYS A 120 -17.00 21.81 -3.95
N ILE A 121 -16.11 22.46 -4.69
CA ILE A 121 -16.01 22.36 -6.14
C ILE A 121 -15.88 20.89 -6.55
N LYS A 122 -16.65 20.50 -7.57
CA LYS A 122 -16.72 19.14 -8.10
C LYS A 122 -16.07 19.08 -9.46
N LEU A 123 -15.21 18.09 -9.65
CA LEU A 123 -14.71 17.71 -10.96
C LEU A 123 -15.51 16.53 -11.51
N SER A 124 -15.75 16.53 -12.82
CA SER A 124 -16.29 15.40 -13.55
C SER A 124 -15.42 15.05 -14.75
N LEU A 125 -15.52 13.83 -15.27
CA LEU A 125 -14.76 13.34 -16.42
C LEU A 125 -15.71 13.13 -17.60
N PHE A 126 -15.29 13.57 -18.78
CA PHE A 126 -16.02 13.39 -20.01
C PHE A 126 -15.18 12.61 -21.02
N LEU A 127 -15.76 11.52 -21.51
CA LEU A 127 -15.23 10.74 -22.62
C LEU A 127 -16.42 10.09 -23.35
N GLU A 128 -16.63 10.45 -24.60
CA GLU A 128 -17.76 9.92 -25.40
C GLU A 128 -17.67 8.40 -25.58
N ASP A 129 -16.45 7.85 -25.64
CA ASP A 129 -16.20 6.43 -25.84
C ASP A 129 -16.68 5.58 -24.64
N GLU A 130 -17.67 4.73 -24.87
CA GLU A 130 -18.23 3.87 -23.82
C GLU A 130 -17.34 2.67 -23.46
N ASN A 131 -16.33 2.34 -24.28
CA ASN A 131 -15.49 1.16 -24.10
C ASN A 131 -14.66 1.18 -22.81
N TYR A 132 -14.48 2.36 -22.20
CA TYR A 132 -13.70 2.52 -20.97
C TYR A 132 -14.51 2.35 -19.68
N LYS A 133 -15.83 2.09 -19.75
CA LYS A 133 -16.70 1.97 -18.56
C LYS A 133 -16.20 0.92 -17.56
N ASP A 134 -15.77 -0.25 -18.04
CA ASP A 134 -15.27 -1.33 -17.17
C ASP A 134 -13.90 -0.99 -16.57
N PHE A 135 -13.02 -0.35 -17.35
CA PHE A 135 -11.73 0.14 -16.88
C PHE A 135 -11.90 1.18 -15.77
N VAL A 136 -12.79 2.17 -15.97
CA VAL A 136 -13.14 3.20 -14.98
C VAL A 136 -13.71 2.54 -13.71
N LYS A 137 -14.65 1.59 -13.86
CA LYS A 137 -15.22 0.86 -12.72
C LYS A 137 -14.15 0.11 -11.93
N LYS A 138 -13.22 -0.57 -12.62
CA LYS A 138 -12.09 -1.26 -11.99
C LYS A 138 -11.22 -0.29 -11.19
N LEU A 139 -10.79 0.82 -11.81
CA LEU A 139 -9.97 1.84 -11.15
C LEU A 139 -10.65 2.46 -9.93
N LEU A 140 -11.96 2.69 -10.00
CA LEU A 140 -12.73 3.22 -8.87
C LEU A 140 -12.79 2.26 -7.69
N ILE A 141 -12.89 0.96 -7.95
CA ILE A 141 -12.85 -0.06 -6.90
C ILE A 141 -11.46 -0.08 -6.26
N ILE A 142 -10.39 -0.14 -7.06
CA ILE A 142 -9.01 -0.15 -6.54
C ILE A 142 -8.73 1.12 -5.72
N SER A 143 -9.03 2.30 -6.27
CA SER A 143 -8.74 3.59 -5.63
C SER A 143 -9.51 3.77 -4.31
N LYS A 144 -10.74 3.25 -4.20
CA LYS A 144 -11.47 3.29 -2.92
C LYS A 144 -10.83 2.40 -1.87
N ASN A 145 -10.28 1.26 -2.26
CA ASN A 145 -9.57 0.37 -1.35
C ASN A 145 -8.19 0.96 -0.95
N VAL A 146 -7.51 1.67 -1.85
CA VAL A 146 -6.37 2.52 -1.50
C VAL A 146 -6.78 3.51 -0.41
N SER A 147 -7.89 4.24 -0.57
CA SER A 147 -8.41 5.15 0.45
C SER A 147 -8.80 4.45 1.76
N GLY A 148 -9.28 3.21 1.71
CA GLY A 148 -9.52 2.39 2.90
C GLY A 148 -8.24 2.08 3.68
N ALA A 149 -7.18 1.66 2.97
CA ALA A 149 -5.88 1.45 3.58
C ALA A 149 -5.34 2.74 4.22
N ARG A 150 -5.45 3.87 3.51
CA ARG A 150 -5.06 5.20 4.00
C ARG A 150 -5.83 5.62 5.25
N ASN A 151 -7.12 5.29 5.31
CA ASN A 151 -7.96 5.58 6.46
C ASN A 151 -7.47 4.83 7.71
N LEU A 152 -7.09 3.56 7.54
CA LEU A 152 -6.54 2.78 8.64
C LEU A 152 -5.15 3.30 9.06
N GLN A 153 -4.27 3.56 8.09
CA GLN A 153 -2.93 4.14 8.29
C GLN A 153 -2.94 5.44 9.11
N ILE A 154 -3.90 6.34 8.86
CA ILE A 154 -3.94 7.64 9.55
C ILE A 154 -4.65 7.59 10.90
N THR A 155 -5.43 6.53 11.18
CA THR A 155 -6.16 6.36 12.44
C THR A 155 -5.14 6.32 13.59
N PRO A 156 -5.33 7.09 14.68
CA PRO A 156 -4.32 7.25 15.70
C PRO A 156 -4.16 5.97 16.54
N PRO A 157 -2.96 5.71 17.09
CA PRO A 157 -2.63 4.44 17.74
C PRO A 157 -3.42 4.16 19.01
N ASN A 158 -3.93 5.19 19.69
CA ASN A 158 -4.82 5.03 20.84
C ASN A 158 -6.24 4.54 20.46
N ILE A 159 -6.55 4.44 19.16
CA ILE A 159 -7.79 3.87 18.62
C ILE A 159 -7.47 2.63 17.81
N ALA A 160 -6.50 2.72 16.89
CA ALA A 160 -6.10 1.64 15.99
C ALA A 160 -5.26 0.56 16.69
N THR A 161 -5.74 0.03 17.81
CA THR A 161 -5.12 -1.12 18.48
C THR A 161 -5.36 -2.41 17.67
N SER A 162 -4.58 -3.45 17.93
CA SER A 162 -4.71 -4.76 17.25
C SER A 162 -6.14 -5.29 17.26
N GLU A 163 -6.82 -5.18 18.41
CA GLU A 163 -8.18 -5.64 18.61
C GLU A 163 -9.21 -4.75 17.90
N TRP A 164 -8.99 -3.43 17.89
CA TRP A 164 -9.87 -2.52 17.19
C TRP A 164 -9.77 -2.73 15.68
N ILE A 165 -8.55 -2.87 15.15
CA ILE A 165 -8.31 -3.10 13.72
C ILE A 165 -8.96 -4.41 13.28
N SER A 166 -8.82 -5.50 14.04
CA SER A 166 -9.43 -6.79 13.67
C SER A 166 -10.95 -6.66 13.57
N ASN A 167 -11.58 -6.05 14.57
CA ASN A 167 -13.03 -5.79 14.57
C ASN A 167 -13.47 -4.84 13.45
N TYR A 168 -12.65 -3.83 13.14
CA TYR A 168 -12.92 -2.89 12.05
C TYR A 168 -12.92 -3.58 10.69
N ILE A 169 -11.92 -4.43 10.43
CA ILE A 169 -11.80 -5.19 9.19
C ILE A 169 -12.97 -6.16 9.02
N GLU A 170 -13.33 -6.92 10.06
CA GLU A 170 -14.49 -7.83 10.00
C GLU A 170 -15.77 -7.10 9.59
N LYS A 171 -16.03 -5.92 10.18
CA LYS A 171 -17.22 -5.11 9.86
C LYS A 171 -17.16 -4.52 8.45
N ASP A 172 -16.02 -3.96 8.05
CA ASP A 172 -15.87 -3.29 6.75
C ASP A 172 -15.91 -4.29 5.57
N PHE A 173 -15.63 -5.57 5.82
CA PHE A 173 -15.48 -6.61 4.79
C PHE A 173 -16.64 -7.64 4.82
N ALA A 174 -17.52 -7.61 5.82
CA ALA A 174 -18.57 -8.61 6.09
C ALA A 174 -19.48 -8.97 4.89
N ASN A 175 -19.75 -8.02 3.99
CA ASN A 175 -20.72 -8.19 2.90
C ASN A 175 -20.08 -8.51 1.54
N ILE A 176 -18.82 -8.96 1.52
CA ILE A 176 -18.11 -9.28 0.28
C ILE A 176 -18.26 -10.76 -0.02
N LYS A 177 -18.86 -11.06 -1.17
CA LYS A 177 -19.10 -12.43 -1.61
C LYS A 177 -17.78 -13.20 -1.79
N ASP A 178 -17.79 -14.48 -1.39
CA ASP A 178 -16.67 -15.43 -1.55
C ASP A 178 -15.39 -15.02 -0.77
N LEU A 179 -15.52 -14.08 0.17
CA LEU A 179 -14.49 -13.63 1.09
C LEU A 179 -14.79 -14.16 2.50
N SER A 180 -13.83 -14.83 3.13
CA SER A 180 -13.92 -15.28 4.53
C SER A 180 -12.87 -14.60 5.38
N ILE A 181 -13.22 -14.28 6.63
CA ILE A 181 -12.31 -13.66 7.60
C ILE A 181 -12.24 -14.55 8.84
N LYS A 182 -11.03 -14.79 9.32
CA LYS A 182 -10.75 -15.45 10.59
C LYS A 182 -9.83 -14.55 11.41
N VAL A 183 -10.21 -14.25 12.64
CA VAL A 183 -9.36 -13.53 13.60
C VAL A 183 -8.83 -14.52 14.62
N LEU A 184 -7.50 -14.59 14.76
CA LEU A 184 -6.83 -15.37 15.79
C LEU A 184 -6.57 -14.48 17.01
N ASN A 185 -7.03 -14.92 18.17
CA ASN A 185 -6.74 -14.26 19.45
C ASN A 185 -5.38 -14.73 20.04
N LYS A 186 -4.99 -14.16 21.19
CA LYS A 186 -3.71 -14.49 21.86
C LYS A 186 -3.58 -15.97 22.20
N GLU A 187 -4.66 -16.62 22.63
CA GLU A 187 -4.68 -18.05 22.97
C GLU A 187 -4.40 -18.92 21.73
N GLU A 188 -5.08 -18.64 20.61
CA GLU A 188 -4.87 -19.36 19.35
C GLU A 188 -3.46 -19.12 18.79
N ILE A 189 -2.96 -17.88 18.86
CA ILE A 189 -1.59 -17.49 18.47
C ILE A 189 -0.56 -18.27 19.29
N THR A 190 -0.77 -18.39 20.60
CA THR A 190 0.08 -19.16 21.52
C THR A 190 0.06 -20.64 21.17
N LYS A 191 -1.12 -21.19 20.90
CA LYS A 191 -1.29 -22.60 20.55
C LYS A 191 -0.66 -22.96 19.19
N LEU A 192 -0.59 -22.01 18.27
CA LEU A 192 0.11 -22.14 16.99
C LEU A 192 1.63 -22.01 17.13
N GLY A 193 2.15 -21.59 18.29
CA GLY A 193 3.58 -21.43 18.54
C GLY A 193 4.19 -20.21 17.86
N MET A 194 3.41 -19.15 17.63
CA MET A 194 3.90 -17.89 17.04
C MET A 194 4.72 -17.08 18.06
N GLY A 195 5.84 -17.64 18.51
CA GLY A 195 6.65 -17.08 19.58
C GLY A 195 7.27 -15.74 19.23
N LEU A 196 7.59 -15.47 17.96
CA LEU A 196 8.17 -14.19 17.55
C LEU A 196 7.14 -13.07 17.63
N LEU A 197 5.90 -13.31 17.20
CA LEU A 197 4.81 -12.35 17.39
C LEU A 197 4.55 -12.09 18.88
N LEU A 198 4.53 -13.13 19.70
CA LEU A 198 4.30 -13.02 21.13
C LEU A 198 5.44 -12.28 21.86
N ALA A 199 6.68 -12.45 21.41
CA ALA A 199 7.82 -11.71 21.92
C ALA A 199 7.68 -10.21 21.65
N VAL A 200 7.31 -9.81 20.43
CA VAL A 200 7.07 -8.39 20.12
C VAL A 200 5.90 -7.83 20.95
N ASN A 201 4.83 -8.61 21.15
CA ASN A 201 3.69 -8.17 21.95
C ASN A 201 3.93 -8.14 23.47
N SER A 202 5.00 -8.75 23.98
CA SER A 202 5.20 -8.99 25.42
C SER A 202 5.17 -7.73 26.30
N GLY A 203 5.51 -6.57 25.75
CA GLY A 203 5.45 -5.27 26.45
C GLY A 203 4.12 -4.52 26.28
N SER A 204 3.13 -5.11 25.62
CA SER A 204 1.88 -4.44 25.27
C SER A 204 0.78 -4.60 26.32
N SER A 205 -0.02 -3.54 26.48
CA SER A 205 -1.31 -3.61 27.17
C SER A 205 -2.44 -4.13 26.28
N TYR A 206 -2.23 -4.23 24.96
CA TYR A 206 -3.19 -4.75 23.99
C TYR A 206 -2.75 -6.12 23.51
N GLU A 207 -3.69 -7.06 23.44
CA GLU A 207 -3.37 -8.39 22.93
C GLU A 207 -3.07 -8.38 21.42
N PRO A 208 -2.23 -9.29 20.92
CA PRO A 208 -1.97 -9.39 19.50
C PRO A 208 -3.17 -10.02 18.80
N ARG A 209 -3.32 -9.74 17.51
CA ARG A 209 -4.32 -10.35 16.63
C ARG A 209 -3.66 -10.77 15.33
N VAL A 210 -4.05 -11.93 14.81
CA VAL A 210 -3.73 -12.30 13.42
C VAL A 210 -5.03 -12.37 12.64
N VAL A 211 -5.19 -11.52 11.62
CA VAL A 211 -6.39 -11.51 10.77
C VAL A 211 -6.07 -12.20 9.46
N VAL A 212 -6.77 -13.28 9.17
CA VAL A 212 -6.65 -14.05 7.94
C VAL A 212 -7.88 -13.79 7.08
N ILE A 213 -7.66 -13.23 5.90
CA ILE A 213 -8.71 -12.89 4.94
C ILE A 213 -8.49 -13.75 3.69
N GLU A 214 -9.41 -14.65 3.35
CA GLU A 214 -9.27 -15.54 2.19
C GLU A 214 -10.35 -15.26 1.14
N TYR A 215 -9.93 -15.15 -0.12
CA TYR A 215 -10.80 -15.07 -1.29
C TYR A 215 -10.51 -16.22 -2.24
N ASN A 216 -11.52 -17.06 -2.49
CA ASN A 216 -11.42 -18.24 -3.35
C ASN A 216 -12.11 -18.03 -4.71
N GLY A 217 -11.55 -17.14 -5.53
CA GLY A 217 -12.09 -16.75 -6.84
C GLY A 217 -11.85 -17.74 -7.98
N ASN A 218 -10.99 -18.75 -7.80
CA ASN A 218 -10.70 -19.75 -8.83
C ASN A 218 -10.66 -21.17 -8.25
N LYS A 219 -11.84 -21.77 -8.08
CA LYS A 219 -12.04 -23.13 -7.56
C LYS A 219 -11.31 -24.23 -8.33
N ARG A 220 -10.87 -23.98 -9.57
CA ARG A 220 -10.14 -24.94 -10.41
C ARG A 220 -8.63 -24.88 -10.21
N SER A 221 -8.12 -23.79 -9.64
CA SER A 221 -6.69 -23.60 -9.39
C SER A 221 -6.31 -24.10 -8.00
N LYS A 222 -5.16 -24.78 -7.90
CA LYS A 222 -4.51 -25.06 -6.61
C LYS A 222 -3.54 -23.96 -6.20
N GLU A 223 -3.16 -23.07 -7.13
CA GLU A 223 -2.33 -21.91 -6.84
C GLU A 223 -3.06 -20.96 -5.90
N LYS A 224 -2.36 -20.51 -4.86
CA LYS A 224 -2.83 -19.51 -3.91
C LYS A 224 -1.70 -18.53 -3.63
N THR A 225 -1.91 -17.26 -3.97
CA THR A 225 -1.00 -16.18 -3.59
C THR A 225 -1.40 -15.65 -2.23
N VAL A 226 -0.49 -15.63 -1.27
CA VAL A 226 -0.76 -15.14 0.08
C VAL A 226 0.05 -13.88 0.35
N TYR A 227 -0.65 -12.82 0.74
CA TYR A 227 -0.08 -11.54 1.12
C TYR A 227 0.10 -11.47 2.63
N VAL A 228 1.27 -11.11 3.13
CA VAL A 228 1.56 -11.02 4.57
C VAL A 228 1.94 -9.58 4.89
N GLY A 229 1.24 -8.93 5.82
CA GLY A 229 1.46 -7.52 6.10
C GLY A 229 2.05 -7.27 7.48
N LYS A 230 3.11 -6.45 7.56
CA LYS A 230 3.59 -5.90 8.85
C LYS A 230 2.48 -5.04 9.45
N GLY A 231 2.05 -5.37 10.66
CA GLY A 231 0.91 -4.76 11.33
C GLY A 231 1.26 -4.13 12.67
N ILE A 232 2.42 -3.47 12.77
CA ILE A 232 2.84 -2.82 14.01
C ILE A 232 2.02 -1.54 14.22
N THR A 233 1.02 -1.57 15.11
CA THR A 233 0.04 -0.47 15.26
C THR A 233 0.68 0.80 15.81
N PHE A 234 1.73 0.63 16.60
CA PHE A 234 2.66 1.69 16.96
C PHE A 234 4.00 1.07 17.36
N ASP A 235 5.10 1.70 16.94
CA ASP A 235 6.45 1.19 17.19
C ASP A 235 7.25 2.17 18.05
N THR A 236 7.51 1.78 19.30
CA THR A 236 8.39 2.53 20.21
C THR A 236 9.85 2.08 20.11
N GLY A 237 10.09 0.97 19.41
CA GLY A 237 11.34 0.20 19.40
C GLY A 237 11.54 -0.75 20.57
N GLY A 238 10.61 -0.81 21.53
CA GLY A 238 10.81 -1.60 22.74
C GLY A 238 12.01 -1.08 23.54
N TYR A 239 12.76 -1.97 24.19
CA TYR A 239 13.92 -1.58 24.99
C TYR A 239 15.05 -0.92 24.18
N ASN A 240 15.19 -1.27 22.89
CA ASN A 240 15.96 -0.50 21.90
C ASN A 240 15.15 0.71 21.40
N THR A 241 14.82 1.61 22.32
CA THR A 241 13.86 2.70 22.04
C THR A 241 14.29 3.63 20.90
N LYS A 242 13.31 4.07 20.10
CA LYS A 242 13.48 5.13 19.08
C LYS A 242 13.71 6.53 19.68
N GLY A 243 13.52 6.71 20.99
CA GLY A 243 13.62 8.01 21.66
C GLY A 243 12.69 9.05 21.02
N TYR A 244 13.24 10.15 20.51
CA TYR A 244 12.46 11.23 19.89
C TYR A 244 12.02 10.95 18.44
N HIS A 245 12.39 9.81 17.85
CA HIS A 245 12.10 9.47 16.46
C HIS A 245 10.81 8.65 16.26
N MET A 246 9.85 8.76 17.18
CA MET A 246 8.58 8.00 17.13
C MET A 246 7.49 8.69 16.27
N GLU A 247 7.70 9.93 15.83
CA GLU A 247 6.74 10.59 14.94
C GLU A 247 6.57 9.80 13.64
N GLY A 248 5.31 9.54 13.26
CA GLY A 248 4.98 8.73 12.08
C GLY A 248 4.88 7.23 12.33
N MET A 249 5.27 6.70 13.51
CA MET A 249 5.23 5.25 13.78
C MET A 249 3.82 4.64 13.85
N LYS A 250 2.75 5.45 13.83
CA LYS A 250 1.39 4.93 13.57
C LYS A 250 1.24 4.32 12.16
N PHE A 251 2.12 4.69 11.22
CA PHE A 251 2.14 4.14 9.87
C PHE A 251 2.84 2.78 9.81
N ASP A 252 3.35 2.25 10.92
CA ASP A 252 4.12 1.01 10.91
C ASP A 252 3.28 -0.28 10.75
N MET A 253 1.96 -0.09 10.67
CA MET A 253 0.96 -1.10 10.30
C MET A 253 0.53 -1.04 8.82
N SER A 254 1.19 -0.19 8.02
CA SER A 254 0.83 0.05 6.62
C SER A 254 0.79 -1.24 5.80
N GLY A 255 1.74 -2.15 6.03
CA GLY A 255 1.80 -3.43 5.35
C GLY A 255 0.50 -4.23 5.49
N SER A 256 0.03 -4.41 6.74
CA SER A 256 -1.24 -5.07 7.07
C SER A 256 -2.44 -4.37 6.44
N ALA A 257 -2.50 -3.04 6.46
CA ALA A 257 -3.57 -2.29 5.81
C ALA A 257 -3.61 -2.56 4.30
N ILE A 258 -2.45 -2.46 3.64
CA ILE A 258 -2.30 -2.61 2.19
C ILE A 258 -2.73 -4.01 1.73
N VAL A 259 -2.21 -5.07 2.37
CA VAL A 259 -2.52 -6.45 1.95
C VAL A 259 -4.01 -6.78 2.13
N ALA A 260 -4.64 -6.31 3.22
CA ALA A 260 -6.05 -6.53 3.47
C ALA A 260 -6.92 -5.84 2.40
N TYR A 261 -6.67 -4.57 2.13
CA TYR A 261 -7.43 -3.81 1.14
C TYR A 261 -7.14 -4.24 -0.31
N ALA A 262 -5.96 -4.79 -0.61
CA ALA A 262 -5.70 -5.44 -1.89
C ALA A 262 -6.61 -6.67 -2.08
N VAL A 263 -6.69 -7.57 -1.10
CA VAL A 263 -7.58 -8.74 -1.16
C VAL A 263 -9.05 -8.33 -1.24
N LYS A 264 -9.46 -7.29 -0.50
CA LYS A 264 -10.80 -6.70 -0.62
C LYS A 264 -11.10 -6.25 -2.05
N ALA A 265 -10.19 -5.51 -2.68
CA ALA A 265 -10.34 -5.05 -4.05
C ALA A 265 -10.42 -6.22 -5.04
N ILE A 266 -9.55 -7.23 -4.88
CA ILE A 266 -9.54 -8.45 -5.70
C ILE A 266 -10.90 -9.16 -5.64
N ALA A 267 -11.47 -9.32 -4.45
CA ALA A 267 -12.77 -9.94 -4.24
C ALA A 267 -13.92 -9.11 -4.82
N GLN A 268 -13.92 -7.79 -4.64
CA GLN A 268 -14.92 -6.88 -5.22
C GLN A 268 -14.90 -6.88 -6.76
N LEU A 269 -13.71 -7.02 -7.34
CA LEU A 269 -13.50 -7.16 -8.79
C LEU A 269 -13.82 -8.56 -9.31
N LYS A 270 -14.00 -9.55 -8.41
CA LYS A 270 -14.25 -10.96 -8.74
C LYS A 270 -13.16 -11.55 -9.64
N ILE A 271 -11.89 -11.19 -9.37
CA ILE A 271 -10.75 -11.67 -10.16
C ILE A 271 -10.66 -13.20 -10.03
N LYS A 272 -10.35 -13.88 -11.13
CA LYS A 272 -10.27 -15.34 -11.18
C LYS A 272 -8.96 -15.88 -10.58
N ALA A 273 -8.71 -15.62 -9.30
CA ALA A 273 -7.55 -16.06 -8.55
C ALA A 273 -7.93 -16.48 -7.12
N ASN A 274 -7.12 -17.34 -6.49
CA ASN A 274 -7.21 -17.60 -5.05
C ASN A 274 -6.16 -16.76 -4.35
N VAL A 275 -6.58 -15.90 -3.44
CA VAL A 275 -5.68 -15.03 -2.69
C VAL A 275 -6.04 -15.02 -1.21
N ALA A 276 -5.06 -14.75 -0.36
CA ALA A 276 -5.29 -14.48 1.04
C ALA A 276 -4.44 -13.30 1.54
N ALA A 277 -4.87 -12.65 2.60
CA ALA A 277 -4.09 -11.70 3.38
C ALA A 277 -3.94 -12.22 4.81
N VAL A 278 -2.75 -12.06 5.38
CA VAL A 278 -2.44 -12.32 6.79
C VAL A 278 -1.93 -11.02 7.41
N MET A 279 -2.74 -10.41 8.27
CA MET A 279 -2.37 -9.20 9.01
C MET A 279 -1.75 -9.61 10.34
N MET A 280 -0.51 -9.23 10.59
CA MET A 280 0.23 -9.54 11.83
C MET A 280 0.16 -8.34 12.77
N LEU A 281 -0.89 -8.25 13.61
CA LEU A 281 -1.22 -7.06 14.38
C LEU A 281 -0.74 -7.14 15.84
N THR A 282 0.11 -6.19 16.21
CA THR A 282 0.55 -5.89 17.59
C THR A 282 1.09 -4.46 17.61
N ASP A 283 1.25 -3.82 18.74
CA ASP A 283 2.23 -2.75 18.92
C ASP A 283 3.58 -3.34 19.39
N ASN A 284 4.62 -2.51 19.37
CA ASN A 284 5.92 -2.76 19.99
C ASN A 284 6.13 -1.74 21.10
N ALA A 285 5.72 -2.12 22.31
CA ALA A 285 5.65 -1.24 23.47
C ALA A 285 6.72 -1.58 24.51
N ILE A 286 7.01 -0.62 25.39
CA ILE A 286 7.93 -0.78 26.52
C ILE A 286 7.11 -1.03 27.79
N ASP A 287 7.38 -2.13 28.47
CA ASP A 287 6.82 -2.45 29.79
C ASP A 287 7.78 -3.36 30.57
N THR A 288 7.48 -3.57 31.85
CA THR A 288 8.16 -4.47 32.80
C THR A 288 8.25 -5.93 32.34
N HIS A 289 7.39 -6.35 31.41
CA HIS A 289 7.39 -7.69 30.81
C HIS A 289 7.85 -7.71 29.35
N GLY A 290 8.28 -6.57 28.81
CA GLY A 290 8.75 -6.48 27.44
C GLY A 290 9.99 -7.34 27.19
N THR A 291 10.09 -7.91 26.00
CA THR A 291 11.28 -8.61 25.51
C THR A 291 12.47 -7.67 25.53
N VAL A 292 13.61 -8.17 26.01
CA VAL A 292 14.88 -7.44 26.08
C VAL A 292 15.89 -8.01 25.09
N PRO A 293 16.94 -7.26 24.71
CA PRO A 293 18.07 -7.80 23.97
C PRO A 293 18.65 -9.07 24.61
N GLU A 294 19.24 -9.95 23.79
CA GLU A 294 19.79 -11.27 24.16
C GLU A 294 18.73 -12.33 24.49
N SER A 295 17.44 -12.00 24.44
CA SER A 295 16.36 -12.98 24.56
C SER A 295 16.36 -13.97 23.40
N VAL A 296 16.25 -15.27 23.68
CA VAL A 296 16.12 -16.31 22.64
C VAL A 296 14.67 -16.83 22.62
N VAL A 297 14.05 -16.80 21.44
CA VAL A 297 12.64 -17.14 21.24
C VAL A 297 12.50 -18.18 20.14
N ILE A 298 11.57 -19.13 20.31
CA ILE A 298 11.25 -20.14 19.30
C ILE A 298 10.12 -19.64 18.42
N SER A 299 10.38 -19.57 17.12
CA SER A 299 9.40 -19.19 16.10
C SER A 299 8.37 -20.29 15.81
N MET A 300 7.30 -19.94 15.10
CA MET A 300 6.31 -20.91 14.59
C MET A 300 6.95 -21.99 13.71
N SER A 301 8.07 -21.67 13.06
CA SER A 301 8.83 -22.62 12.23
C SER A 301 9.64 -23.64 13.04
N GLY A 302 9.80 -23.42 14.35
CA GLY A 302 10.67 -24.18 15.23
C GLY A 302 12.11 -23.67 15.31
N LYS A 303 12.50 -22.71 14.44
CA LYS A 303 13.80 -22.04 14.53
C LYS A 303 13.88 -21.15 15.77
N SER A 304 15.01 -21.20 16.45
CA SER A 304 15.38 -20.29 17.54
C SER A 304 15.93 -18.98 16.99
N VAL A 305 15.49 -17.85 17.56
CA VAL A 305 15.90 -16.51 17.17
C VAL A 305 16.36 -15.74 18.41
N GLU A 306 17.61 -15.31 18.41
CA GLU A 306 18.15 -14.33 19.35
C GLU A 306 17.69 -12.92 18.95
N ILE A 307 16.98 -12.26 19.85
CA ILE A 307 16.53 -10.88 19.68
C ILE A 307 17.63 -9.98 20.22
N THR A 308 18.43 -9.42 19.33
CA THR A 308 19.53 -8.52 19.66
C THR A 308 19.13 -7.04 19.59
N ASP A 309 18.06 -6.74 18.86
CA ASP A 309 17.50 -5.40 18.73
C ASP A 309 15.97 -5.48 18.68
N THR A 310 15.30 -4.92 19.67
CA THR A 310 13.83 -4.93 19.77
C THR A 310 13.16 -3.93 18.82
N ASP A 311 13.93 -3.04 18.16
CA ASP A 311 13.48 -2.14 17.07
C ASP A 311 13.54 -2.82 15.69
N ALA A 312 14.00 -4.08 15.65
CA ALA A 312 13.91 -4.97 14.50
C ALA A 312 12.77 -5.97 14.69
N GLU A 313 11.61 -5.49 15.14
CA GLU A 313 10.39 -6.25 15.46
C GLU A 313 9.59 -6.67 14.23
N GLY A 314 9.56 -5.83 13.19
CA GLY A 314 8.73 -6.07 12.01
C GLY A 314 9.07 -7.39 11.33
N ARG A 315 10.35 -7.73 11.25
CA ARG A 315 10.81 -8.99 10.67
C ARG A 315 10.46 -10.20 11.54
N LEU A 316 10.33 -10.02 12.86
CA LEU A 316 9.92 -11.06 13.80
C LEU A 316 8.44 -11.42 13.59
N VAL A 317 7.54 -10.43 13.58
CA VAL A 317 6.10 -10.69 13.37
C VAL A 317 5.81 -11.25 11.98
N LEU A 318 6.54 -10.78 10.96
CA LEU A 318 6.41 -11.29 9.59
C LEU A 318 6.93 -12.72 9.45
N ALA A 319 8.00 -13.11 10.15
CA ALA A 319 8.53 -14.46 10.08
C ALA A 319 7.49 -15.53 10.45
N ASP A 320 6.75 -15.32 11.55
CA ASP A 320 5.63 -16.21 11.93
C ASP A 320 4.49 -16.14 10.91
N GLY A 321 4.17 -14.96 10.38
CA GLY A 321 3.12 -14.78 9.37
C GLY A 321 3.43 -15.45 8.02
N ILE A 322 4.68 -15.37 7.56
CA ILE A 322 5.19 -16.01 6.35
C ILE A 322 5.17 -17.53 6.51
N TYR A 323 5.59 -18.04 7.68
CA TYR A 323 5.53 -19.47 7.95
C TYR A 323 4.07 -19.96 8.03
N TYR A 324 3.16 -19.21 8.65
CA TYR A 324 1.72 -19.50 8.63
C TYR A 324 1.17 -19.54 7.20
N ALA A 325 1.53 -18.57 6.36
CA ALA A 325 1.14 -18.52 4.96
C ALA A 325 1.60 -19.76 4.16
N SER A 326 2.87 -20.17 4.33
CA SER A 326 3.41 -21.34 3.65
C SER A 326 2.80 -22.65 4.17
N LYS A 327 2.70 -22.83 5.49
CA LYS A 327 2.37 -24.11 6.12
C LYS A 327 0.86 -24.35 6.25
N ILE A 328 0.13 -23.35 6.72
CA ILE A 328 -1.30 -23.46 7.03
C ILE A 328 -2.14 -23.12 5.80
N LEU A 329 -1.84 -21.99 5.15
CA LEU A 329 -2.59 -21.55 3.97
C LEU A 329 -2.14 -22.22 2.67
N LYS A 330 -1.00 -22.95 2.70
CA LYS A 330 -0.42 -23.68 1.56
C LYS A 330 -0.18 -22.76 0.36
N ALA A 331 0.42 -21.60 0.63
CA ALA A 331 0.76 -20.63 -0.40
C ALA A 331 1.66 -21.25 -1.47
N SER A 332 1.43 -20.87 -2.73
CA SER A 332 2.35 -21.14 -3.84
C SER A 332 3.23 -19.94 -4.19
N LEU A 333 2.82 -18.75 -3.76
CA LEU A 333 3.58 -17.51 -3.78
C LEU A 333 3.25 -16.73 -2.51
N ILE A 334 4.28 -16.26 -1.81
CA ILE A 334 4.15 -15.35 -0.67
C ILE A 334 4.64 -13.98 -1.10
N VAL A 335 3.85 -12.94 -0.83
CA VAL A 335 4.27 -11.55 -1.00
C VAL A 335 4.09 -10.84 0.33
N ASP A 336 5.18 -10.47 1.00
CA ASP A 336 5.07 -9.64 2.19
C ASP A 336 5.20 -8.15 1.87
N VAL A 337 4.54 -7.31 2.66
CA VAL A 337 4.59 -5.85 2.55
C VAL A 337 4.86 -5.27 3.94
N ALA A 338 5.88 -4.43 4.05
CA ALA A 338 6.34 -3.94 5.33
C ALA A 338 7.02 -2.56 5.24
N THR A 339 6.76 -1.71 6.22
CA THR A 339 7.60 -0.56 6.57
C THR A 339 8.78 -1.07 7.39
N LEU A 340 9.77 -1.69 6.72
CA LEU A 340 10.69 -2.58 7.44
C LEU A 340 12.01 -1.94 7.85
N THR A 341 12.68 -1.21 6.95
CA THR A 341 14.04 -0.74 7.23
C THR A 341 14.26 0.73 6.93
N GLY A 342 14.86 1.44 7.88
CA GLY A 342 15.41 2.78 7.63
C GLY A 342 16.56 2.76 6.60
N ALA A 343 17.21 1.61 6.41
CA ALA A 343 18.21 1.41 5.36
C ALA A 343 17.61 1.55 3.95
N MET A 344 16.37 1.09 3.73
CA MET A 344 15.69 1.26 2.45
C MET A 344 15.44 2.74 2.12
N ILE A 345 15.03 3.53 3.12
CA ILE A 345 14.85 4.97 2.97
C ILE A 345 16.17 5.65 2.58
N ARG A 346 17.29 5.24 3.19
CA ARG A 346 18.62 5.77 2.83
C ARG A 346 19.03 5.40 1.41
N ALA A 347 18.66 4.21 0.93
CA ALA A 347 19.04 3.71 -0.38
C ALA A 347 18.19 4.29 -1.53
N LEU A 348 16.86 4.35 -1.36
CA LEU A 348 15.91 4.69 -2.43
C LEU A 348 15.12 5.99 -2.17
N GLY A 349 15.34 6.63 -1.02
CA GLY A 349 14.61 7.82 -0.61
C GLY A 349 13.11 7.54 -0.45
N LYS A 350 12.29 8.57 -0.76
CA LYS A 350 10.83 8.46 -0.80
C LYS A 350 10.28 8.22 -2.22
N THR A 351 11.12 7.69 -3.11
CA THR A 351 10.81 7.61 -4.55
C THR A 351 10.39 6.22 -4.98
N PHE A 352 11.10 5.18 -4.53
CA PHE A 352 10.87 3.79 -4.91
C PHE A 352 10.64 2.92 -3.68
N SER A 353 9.67 2.00 -3.77
CA SER A 353 9.60 0.85 -2.86
C SER A 353 10.67 -0.17 -3.25
N GLY A 354 11.38 -0.72 -2.26
CA GLY A 354 12.39 -1.74 -2.49
C GLY A 354 11.78 -3.13 -2.54
N ILE A 355 12.03 -3.86 -3.61
CA ILE A 355 11.44 -5.19 -3.84
C ILE A 355 12.56 -6.23 -3.92
N TYR A 356 12.35 -7.34 -3.25
CA TYR A 356 13.18 -8.54 -3.38
C TYR A 356 12.32 -9.67 -3.92
N ALA A 357 12.91 -10.54 -4.72
CA ALA A 357 12.22 -11.70 -5.27
C ALA A 357 13.18 -12.87 -5.39
N THR A 358 12.75 -14.05 -4.94
CA THR A 358 13.57 -15.28 -4.98
C THR A 358 13.76 -15.85 -6.37
N LYS A 359 12.93 -15.43 -7.35
CA LYS A 359 13.01 -15.84 -8.76
C LYS A 359 12.81 -14.66 -9.68
N ASP A 360 13.48 -14.69 -10.83
CA ASP A 360 13.37 -13.64 -11.85
C ASP A 360 11.96 -13.57 -12.45
N GLU A 361 11.33 -14.72 -12.71
CA GLU A 361 9.95 -14.76 -13.21
C GLU A 361 8.95 -14.08 -12.26
N ARG A 362 9.18 -14.20 -10.94
CA ARG A 362 8.34 -13.54 -9.91
C ARG A 362 8.58 -12.05 -9.87
N TRP A 363 9.83 -11.62 -10.03
CA TRP A 363 10.16 -10.21 -10.18
C TRP A 363 9.49 -9.61 -11.43
N GLU A 364 9.62 -10.24 -12.60
CA GLU A 364 9.05 -9.71 -13.84
C GLU A 364 7.52 -9.61 -13.76
N ALA A 365 6.86 -10.60 -13.17
CA ALA A 365 5.42 -10.54 -12.92
C ALA A 365 5.03 -9.35 -12.01
N PHE A 366 5.80 -9.12 -10.94
CA PHE A 366 5.57 -8.02 -10.01
C PHE A 366 5.86 -6.65 -10.64
N LYS A 367 6.98 -6.53 -11.36
CA LYS A 367 7.36 -5.32 -12.08
C LYS A 367 6.29 -4.94 -13.10
N ASN A 368 5.81 -5.89 -13.90
CA ASN A 368 4.73 -5.64 -14.87
C ASN A 368 3.45 -5.18 -14.17
N ALA A 369 3.10 -5.75 -13.03
CA ALA A 369 1.95 -5.30 -12.24
C ALA A 369 2.12 -3.87 -11.70
N ALA A 370 3.33 -3.53 -11.25
CA ALA A 370 3.67 -2.19 -10.77
C ALA A 370 3.68 -1.15 -11.90
N ASP A 371 4.17 -1.52 -13.09
CA ASP A 371 4.14 -0.68 -14.28
C ASP A 371 2.68 -0.37 -14.70
N ILE A 372 1.79 -1.37 -14.71
CA ILE A 372 0.35 -1.16 -14.96
C ILE A 372 -0.28 -0.26 -13.87
N ALA A 373 0.14 -0.43 -12.62
CA ALA A 373 -0.34 0.37 -11.50
C ALA A 373 0.23 1.80 -11.47
N HIS A 374 1.31 2.08 -12.23
CA HIS A 374 2.15 3.28 -12.15
C HIS A 374 2.72 3.51 -10.74
N GLU A 375 3.12 2.43 -10.07
CA GLU A 375 3.77 2.49 -8.76
C GLU A 375 5.26 2.20 -8.91
N LYS A 376 6.09 3.12 -8.41
CA LYS A 376 7.55 3.05 -8.57
C LYS A 376 8.15 2.01 -7.64
N VAL A 377 8.73 0.97 -8.23
CA VAL A 377 9.38 -0.13 -7.53
C VAL A 377 10.79 -0.37 -8.07
N TRP A 378 11.70 -0.84 -7.22
CA TRP A 378 13.07 -1.15 -7.62
C TRP A 378 13.52 -2.50 -7.04
N ARG A 379 14.15 -3.36 -7.85
CA ARG A 379 14.62 -4.66 -7.40
C ARG A 379 15.96 -4.56 -6.68
N LEU A 380 16.06 -5.18 -5.51
CA LEU A 380 17.28 -5.31 -4.72
C LEU A 380 17.80 -6.77 -4.77
N PRO A 381 19.12 -6.98 -4.61
CA PRO A 381 19.71 -8.31 -4.73
C PRO A 381 19.42 -9.18 -3.49
N MET A 382 19.02 -10.43 -3.71
CA MET A 382 19.01 -11.48 -2.71
C MET A 382 20.21 -12.40 -2.91
N HIS A 383 21.23 -12.27 -2.06
CA HIS A 383 22.40 -13.12 -2.08
C HIS A 383 22.62 -13.75 -0.71
N LYS A 384 23.02 -15.03 -0.68
CA LYS A 384 23.24 -15.79 0.56
C LYS A 384 24.20 -15.13 1.55
N ASP A 385 25.14 -14.31 1.05
CA ASP A 385 26.11 -13.62 1.90
C ASP A 385 25.46 -12.56 2.81
N PHE A 386 24.35 -11.96 2.40
CA PHE A 386 23.59 -11.04 3.27
C PHE A 386 22.94 -11.75 4.45
N ASN A 387 22.86 -13.08 4.44
CA ASN A 387 22.28 -13.88 5.50
C ASN A 387 23.32 -14.36 6.54
N LYS A 388 24.62 -14.20 6.26
CA LYS A 388 25.70 -14.64 7.16
C LYS A 388 25.60 -13.96 8.52
N THR A 389 25.24 -12.67 8.53
CA THR A 389 25.06 -11.87 9.74
C THR A 389 23.88 -12.33 10.57
N ASN A 390 22.78 -12.74 9.95
CA ASN A 390 21.64 -13.33 10.66
C ASN A 390 22.01 -14.68 11.29
N LYS A 391 22.92 -15.46 10.68
CA LYS A 391 23.36 -16.78 11.18
C LYS A 391 24.57 -16.72 12.12
N ALA A 392 24.93 -15.53 12.58
CA ALA A 392 26.10 -15.32 13.42
C ALA A 392 25.81 -15.40 14.93
N SER A 393 24.56 -15.67 15.32
CA SER A 393 24.21 -15.91 16.73
C SER A 393 25.02 -17.08 17.29
N LEU A 394 25.47 -16.95 18.54
CA LEU A 394 26.18 -18.01 19.26
C LEU A 394 25.25 -18.94 20.03
N VAL A 395 23.99 -18.53 20.22
CA VAL A 395 23.03 -19.18 21.14
C VAL A 395 21.71 -19.58 20.46
N ALA A 396 21.48 -19.16 19.22
CA ALA A 396 20.28 -19.46 18.45
C ALA A 396 20.60 -19.76 16.98
N ASP A 397 19.62 -20.26 16.23
CA ASP A 397 19.76 -20.53 14.79
C ASP A 397 19.95 -19.24 13.98
N LEU A 398 19.32 -18.16 14.45
CA LEU A 398 19.33 -16.83 13.84
C LEU A 398 19.42 -15.74 14.91
N CYS A 399 19.95 -14.56 14.57
CA CYS A 399 19.69 -13.31 15.27
C CYS A 399 18.84 -12.38 14.38
N ASN A 400 17.98 -11.58 14.99
CA ASN A 400 17.08 -10.69 14.22
C ASN A 400 17.80 -9.46 13.67
N TYR A 401 18.88 -9.02 14.32
CA TYR A 401 19.70 -7.90 13.88
C TYR A 401 21.18 -8.20 14.14
N ASN A 402 22.06 -7.53 13.40
CA ASN A 402 23.49 -7.60 13.66
C ASN A 402 24.14 -6.33 13.11
N SER A 403 24.82 -5.56 13.96
CA SER A 403 25.45 -4.28 13.58
C SER A 403 26.61 -4.43 12.58
N ALA A 404 27.15 -5.65 12.40
CA ALA A 404 28.10 -5.95 11.35
C ALA A 404 27.46 -5.92 9.94
N ALA A 405 26.13 -6.07 9.84
CA ALA A 405 25.39 -5.97 8.58
C ALA A 405 25.35 -4.51 8.10
N LYS A 406 26.23 -4.15 7.15
CA LYS A 406 26.23 -2.81 6.54
C LYS A 406 25.03 -2.55 5.63
N ALA A 407 24.39 -3.61 5.14
CA ALA A 407 23.19 -3.57 4.29
C ALA A 407 21.99 -4.22 5.00
N ASP A 408 21.50 -3.58 6.06
CA ASP A 408 20.39 -4.12 6.88
C ASP A 408 19.13 -4.41 6.05
N SER A 409 18.82 -3.62 5.02
CA SER A 409 17.70 -3.91 4.11
C SER A 409 17.81 -5.29 3.44
N ASN A 410 19.01 -5.69 3.02
CA ASN A 410 19.25 -7.00 2.43
C ASN A 410 19.30 -8.09 3.52
N SER A 411 19.88 -7.81 4.69
CA SER A 411 19.90 -8.74 5.83
C SER A 411 18.48 -9.06 6.31
N ALA A 412 17.60 -8.06 6.39
CA ALA A 412 16.19 -8.20 6.75
C ALA A 412 15.42 -9.06 5.74
N ALA A 413 15.60 -8.81 4.45
CA ALA A 413 14.99 -9.63 3.39
C ALA A 413 15.45 -11.09 3.46
N MET A 414 16.75 -11.33 3.74
CA MET A 414 17.29 -12.68 3.92
C MET A 414 16.82 -13.35 5.22
N PHE A 415 16.61 -12.58 6.30
CA PHE A 415 16.01 -13.08 7.53
C PHE A 415 14.59 -13.62 7.25
N LEU A 416 13.76 -12.84 6.56
CA LEU A 416 12.40 -13.26 6.19
C LEU A 416 12.40 -14.51 5.29
N ASN A 417 13.37 -14.59 4.37
CA ASN A 417 13.50 -15.73 3.46
C ASN A 417 13.69 -17.07 4.19
N GLU A 418 14.24 -17.08 5.41
CA GLU A 418 14.43 -18.29 6.24
C GLU A 418 13.11 -18.92 6.70
N PHE A 419 11.98 -18.20 6.63
CA PHE A 419 10.67 -18.63 7.12
C PHE A 419 9.68 -18.97 6.00
N THR A 420 10.10 -18.88 4.74
CA THR A 420 9.26 -19.11 3.55
C THR A 420 8.88 -20.57 3.33
N ASN A 421 9.56 -21.50 4.00
CA ASN A 421 9.41 -22.95 3.80
C ASN A 421 9.58 -23.35 2.31
N ASN A 422 10.56 -22.73 1.63
CA ASN A 422 10.88 -22.91 0.21
C ASN A 422 9.78 -22.52 -0.79
N VAL A 423 8.76 -21.77 -0.36
CA VAL A 423 7.75 -21.18 -1.25
C VAL A 423 8.36 -19.97 -1.96
N ASP A 424 7.94 -19.73 -3.21
CA ASP A 424 8.33 -18.52 -3.95
C ASP A 424 7.95 -17.27 -3.14
N PHE A 425 8.85 -16.29 -3.10
CA PHE A 425 8.75 -15.19 -2.15
C PHE A 425 9.13 -13.86 -2.78
N ILE A 426 8.32 -12.85 -2.49
CA ILE A 426 8.55 -11.44 -2.80
C ILE A 426 8.45 -10.65 -1.50
N HIS A 427 9.49 -9.89 -1.16
CA HIS A 427 9.47 -8.97 -0.03
C HIS A 427 9.38 -7.53 -0.54
N CYS A 428 8.39 -6.78 -0.04
CA CYS A 428 8.18 -5.37 -0.38
C CYS A 428 8.48 -4.48 0.82
N ASP A 429 9.65 -3.82 0.81
CA ASP A 429 9.99 -2.78 1.78
C ASP A 429 9.47 -1.42 1.27
N ILE A 430 8.42 -0.94 1.93
CA ILE A 430 7.71 0.31 1.60
C ILE A 430 8.00 1.43 2.60
N ALA A 431 9.04 1.29 3.45
CA ALA A 431 9.34 2.28 4.49
C ALA A 431 9.50 3.72 3.97
N GLY A 432 9.97 3.90 2.73
CA GLY A 432 10.10 5.22 2.09
C GLY A 432 8.83 5.77 1.45
N THR A 433 7.84 4.91 1.16
CA THR A 433 6.72 5.21 0.25
C THR A 433 5.34 4.95 0.86
N SER A 434 5.26 4.41 2.07
CA SER A 434 4.02 4.14 2.80
C SER A 434 3.23 5.39 3.15
N ASP A 435 3.93 6.48 3.46
CA ASP A 435 3.38 7.72 3.98
C ASP A 435 4.25 8.95 3.66
N GLY A 436 3.67 10.13 3.86
CA GLY A 436 4.37 11.40 3.80
C GLY A 436 3.50 12.55 4.28
N ASN A 437 4.10 13.55 4.90
CA ASN A 437 3.41 14.73 5.45
C ASN A 437 2.24 14.36 6.38
N GLY A 438 2.42 13.33 7.21
CA GLY A 438 1.41 12.88 8.17
C GLY A 438 0.21 12.15 7.56
N MET A 439 0.31 11.68 6.31
CA MET A 439 -0.74 10.92 5.62
C MET A 439 -0.20 9.61 5.03
N GLY A 440 -0.95 8.53 5.19
CA GLY A 440 -0.71 7.29 4.47
C GLY A 440 -1.07 7.42 2.98
N PHE A 441 -0.36 6.66 2.14
CA PHE A 441 -0.56 6.64 0.69
C PHE A 441 -1.24 5.37 0.16
N GLY A 442 -1.29 4.28 0.95
CA GLY A 442 -1.87 3.01 0.50
C GLY A 442 -1.15 2.41 -0.72
N VAL A 443 0.16 2.62 -0.82
CA VAL A 443 1.01 2.14 -1.91
C VAL A 443 0.93 0.62 -2.07
N LEU A 444 1.15 0.12 -3.28
CA LEU A 444 1.11 -1.29 -3.69
C LEU A 444 -0.28 -1.94 -3.65
N VAL A 445 -1.34 -1.32 -3.13
CA VAL A 445 -2.70 -1.89 -3.24
C VAL A 445 -3.06 -2.14 -4.70
N SER A 446 -2.75 -1.20 -5.60
CA SER A 446 -3.00 -1.37 -7.03
C SER A 446 -2.08 -2.44 -7.64
N THR A 447 -0.78 -2.41 -7.34
CA THR A 447 0.18 -3.43 -7.81
C THR A 447 -0.23 -4.84 -7.40
N LEU A 448 -0.63 -5.06 -6.15
CA LEU A 448 -1.04 -6.38 -5.66
C LEU A 448 -2.35 -6.87 -6.30
N VAL A 449 -3.26 -5.96 -6.67
CA VAL A 449 -4.45 -6.32 -7.45
C VAL A 449 -4.04 -6.77 -8.85
N GLU A 450 -3.18 -6.02 -9.52
CA GLU A 450 -2.73 -6.33 -10.89
C GLU A 450 -1.88 -7.61 -10.95
N LEU A 451 -1.10 -7.92 -9.91
CA LEU A 451 -0.24 -9.10 -9.83
C LEU A 451 -1.00 -10.42 -10.06
N VAL A 452 -2.22 -10.52 -9.55
CA VAL A 452 -3.06 -11.72 -9.68
C VAL A 452 -4.12 -11.59 -10.76
N ASN A 453 -4.26 -10.40 -11.34
CA ASN A 453 -5.18 -10.11 -12.42
C ASN A 453 -4.60 -10.57 -13.77
N LYS A 454 -4.49 -11.89 -13.96
CA LYS A 454 -4.09 -12.48 -15.23
C LYS A 454 -5.19 -12.23 -16.26
N LYS A 455 -4.86 -11.52 -17.35
CA LYS A 455 -5.74 -11.34 -18.52
C LYS A 455 -6.00 -12.68 -19.22
#